data_AF-A0A2Z6FK59-F1
#
_entry.id   AF-A0A2Z6FK59-F1
#
_cell.length_a   1.000
_cell.length_b   1.000
_cell.length_c   1.000
_cell.angle_alpha   90.00
_cell.angle_beta   90.00
_cell.angle_gamma   90.00
#
_symmetry.space_group_name_H-M   'P 1'
#
loop_
_entity.id
_entity.type
_entity.pdbx_description
1 polymer ?
#
loop_
_entity_poly.entity_id
_entity_poly.type
_entity_poly.pdbx_seq_one_letter_code
_entity_poly.pdbx_strand_id
1 'polypeptide(L)'
;LFYVLAQCLGAVTGAGVLHLVTPAAARGSLGVTEVNSQISVGHGLLVELLITFQLVFTIFATCDPKRTDLGGSASLAIGFSVAIG
;
A
#
# COMPACT_ATOMS: atom_id res chain seq x y z
N LEU A 1 -17.15 6.58 -1.40
CA LEU A 1 -17.42 6.38 0.04
C LEU A 1 -17.49 4.89 0.42
N PHE A 2 -18.40 4.11 -0.15
CA PHE A 2 -18.55 2.68 0.21
C PHE A 2 -17.28 1.84 0.05
N TYR A 3 -16.49 2.08 -1.01
CA TYR A 3 -15.18 1.42 -1.19
C TYR A 3 -14.22 1.70 -0.03
N VAL A 4 -14.10 2.96 0.40
CA VAL A 4 -13.21 3.36 1.51
C VAL A 4 -13.66 2.70 2.81
N LEU A 5 -14.97 2.70 3.09
CA LEU A 5 -15.51 2.04 4.27
C LEU A 5 -15.23 0.53 4.26
N ALA A 6 -15.46 -0.14 3.13
CA ALA A 6 -15.15 -1.56 2.98
C ALA A 6 -13.65 -1.86 3.13
N GLN A 7 -12.77 -1.01 2.58
CA GLN A 7 -11.31 -1.13 2.73
C GLN A 7 -10.87 -0.97 4.19
N CYS A 8 -11.37 0.03 4.91
CA CYS A 8 -11.06 0.23 6.32
C CYS A 8 -11.57 -0.94 7.19
N LEU A 9 -12.81 -1.40 6.96
CA LEU A 9 -13.37 -2.56 7.68
C LEU A 9 -12.57 -3.84 7.39
N GLY A 10 -12.20 -4.07 6.13
CA GLY A 10 -11.37 -5.19 5.71
C GLY A 10 -9.98 -5.14 6.37
N ALA A 11 -9.35 -3.96 6.41
CA ALA A 11 -8.04 -3.77 7.04
C ALA A 11 -8.07 -4.07 8.54
N VAL A 12 -9.06 -3.55 9.27
CA VAL A 12 -9.22 -3.82 10.72
C VAL A 12 -9.52 -5.29 10.98
N THR A 13 -10.39 -5.91 10.17
CA THR A 13 -10.74 -7.34 10.31
C THR A 13 -9.51 -8.21 10.04
N GLY A 14 -8.75 -7.93 8.98
CA GLY A 14 -7.52 -8.65 8.65
C GLY A 14 -6.45 -8.52 9.74
N ALA A 15 -6.24 -7.31 10.28
CA ALA A 15 -5.33 -7.09 11.40
C ALA A 15 -5.78 -7.83 12.67
N GLY A 16 -7.10 -7.90 12.93
CA GLY A 16 -7.67 -8.68 14.03
C GLY A 16 -7.42 -10.18 13.90
N VAL A 17 -7.62 -10.74 12.70
CA VAL A 17 -7.28 -12.15 12.41
C VAL A 17 -5.79 -12.39 12.62
N LEU A 18 -4.91 -11.50 12.10
CA LEU A 18 -3.47 -11.60 12.30
C LEU A 18 -3.10 -11.58 13.78
N HIS A 19 -3.70 -10.68 14.58
CA HIS A 19 -3.49 -10.63 16.02
C HIS A 19 -3.86 -11.94 16.72
N LEU A 20 -4.95 -12.60 16.31
CA LEU A 20 -5.40 -13.86 16.90
C LEU A 20 -4.48 -15.04 16.56
N VAL A 21 -4.00 -15.13 15.32
CA VAL A 21 -3.17 -16.26 14.87
C VAL A 21 -1.70 -16.12 15.23
N THR A 22 -1.19 -14.89 15.42
CA THR A 22 0.21 -14.65 15.74
C THR A 22 0.47 -14.84 17.24
N PRO A 23 1.48 -15.63 17.65
CA PRO A 23 1.88 -15.78 19.04
C PRO A 23 2.33 -14.45 19.66
N ALA A 24 2.02 -14.21 20.94
CA ALA A 24 2.29 -12.94 21.61
C ALA A 24 3.76 -12.48 21.52
N ALA A 25 4.70 -13.41 21.58
CA ALA A 25 6.14 -13.13 21.45
C ALA A 25 6.56 -12.59 20.07
N ALA A 26 5.78 -12.86 19.01
CA ALA A 26 6.08 -12.48 17.63
C ALA A 26 5.16 -11.36 17.09
N ARG A 27 4.22 -10.85 17.90
CA ARG A 27 3.24 -9.83 17.44
C ARG A 27 3.88 -8.47 17.14
N GLY A 28 4.85 -8.05 17.95
CA GLY A 28 5.44 -6.71 17.82
C GLY A 28 4.37 -5.62 17.74
N SER A 29 4.52 -4.68 16.80
CA SER A 29 3.54 -3.63 16.48
C SER A 29 2.50 -4.05 15.43
N LEU A 30 2.46 -5.31 14.99
CA LEU A 30 1.58 -5.80 13.89
C LEU A 30 1.77 -5.06 12.56
N GLY A 31 2.96 -4.50 12.32
CA GLY A 31 3.28 -3.81 11.07
C GLY A 31 2.70 -2.40 10.96
N VAL A 32 2.45 -1.73 12.08
CA VAL A 32 2.11 -0.29 12.10
C VAL A 32 3.24 0.50 11.41
N THR A 33 2.86 1.34 10.43
CA THR A 33 3.78 2.23 9.74
C THR A 33 4.13 3.42 10.63
N GLU A 34 5.41 3.56 10.98
CA GLU A 34 5.92 4.65 11.79
C GLU A 34 6.97 5.46 11.02
N VAL A 35 6.99 6.78 11.25
CA VAL A 35 8.02 7.65 10.70
C VAL A 35 9.32 7.44 11.47
N ASN A 36 10.43 7.27 10.75
CA ASN A 36 11.74 7.08 11.36
C ASN A 36 12.10 8.29 12.26
N SER A 37 12.58 8.02 13.48
CA SER A 37 12.95 9.04 14.46
C SER A 37 13.99 10.07 13.99
N GLN A 38 14.75 9.75 12.93
CA GLN A 38 15.79 10.60 12.36
C GLN A 38 15.27 11.56 11.28
N ILE A 39 14.00 11.44 10.85
CA ILE A 39 13.40 12.31 9.83
C ILE A 39 12.23 13.09 10.41
N SER A 40 11.99 14.30 9.89
CA SER A 40 10.83 15.08 10.30
C SER A 40 9.55 14.52 9.69
N VAL A 41 8.41 14.79 10.35
CA VAL A 41 7.08 14.43 9.84
C VAL A 41 6.83 14.96 8.44
N GLY A 42 7.33 16.16 8.12
CA GLY A 42 7.22 16.74 6.78
C GLY A 42 7.97 15.95 5.70
N HIS A 43 9.14 15.38 6.04
CA HIS A 43 9.86 14.48 5.14
C HIS A 43 9.11 13.15 4.97
N GLY A 44 8.56 12.59 6.06
CA GLY A 44 7.72 11.39 5.99
C GLY A 44 6.52 11.59 5.06
N LEU A 45 5.82 12.72 5.19
CA LEU A 45 4.70 13.08 4.31
C LEU A 45 5.13 13.18 2.84
N LEU A 46 6.29 13.79 2.56
CA LEU A 46 6.81 13.92 1.21
C LEU A 46 7.13 12.55 0.59
N VAL A 47 7.76 11.66 1.36
CA VAL A 47 8.06 10.30 0.92
C VAL A 47 6.76 9.54 0.60
N GLU A 48 5.80 9.54 1.52
CA GLU A 48 4.48 8.91 1.34
C GLU A 48 3.73 9.45 0.10
N LEU A 49 3.80 10.77 -0.12
CA LEU A 49 3.22 11.40 -1.30
C LEU A 49 3.86 10.90 -2.59
N LEU A 50 5.18 10.78 -2.64
CA LEU A 50 5.90 10.34 -3.84
C LEU A 50 5.65 8.85 -4.14
N ILE A 51 5.71 7.98 -3.13
CA ILE A 51 5.47 6.54 -3.32
C ILE A 51 3.99 6.25 -3.66
N THR A 52 3.05 7.02 -3.11
CA THR A 52 1.63 6.90 -3.48
C THR A 52 1.38 7.46 -4.88
N PHE A 53 2.01 8.59 -5.23
CA PHE A 53 1.89 9.18 -6.56
C PHE A 53 2.34 8.21 -7.66
N GLN A 54 3.53 7.60 -7.52
CA GLN A 54 4.02 6.64 -8.52
C GLN A 54 3.12 5.39 -8.61
N LEU A 55 2.54 4.95 -7.49
CA LEU A 55 1.60 3.82 -7.46
C LEU A 55 0.33 4.13 -8.24
N VAL A 56 -0.29 5.27 -7.93
CA VAL A 56 -1.51 5.72 -8.60
C VAL A 56 -1.21 5.95 -10.09
N PHE A 57 -0.09 6.59 -10.42
CA PHE A 57 0.33 6.77 -11.81
C PHE A 57 0.47 5.43 -12.54
N THR A 58 1.10 4.43 -11.91
CA THR A 58 1.24 3.08 -12.48
C THR A 58 -0.12 2.42 -12.71
N ILE A 59 -1.06 2.54 -11.77
CA ILE A 59 -2.43 2.01 -11.93
C ILE A 59 -3.12 2.65 -13.14
N PHE A 60 -3.09 3.98 -13.25
CA PHE A 60 -3.71 4.67 -14.39
C PHE A 60 -3.00 4.33 -15.70
N ALA A 61 -1.67 4.24 -15.71
CA ALA A 61 -0.89 3.94 -16.91
C ALA A 61 -1.07 2.49 -17.38
N THR A 62 -1.37 1.54 -16.48
CA THR A 62 -1.56 0.12 -16.80
C THR A 62 -3.00 -0.22 -17.14
N CYS A 63 -3.97 0.51 -16.60
CA CYS A 63 -5.40 0.34 -16.87
C CYS A 63 -5.95 1.29 -17.94
N ASP A 64 -5.10 2.06 -18.63
CA ASP A 64 -5.54 2.97 -19.70
C ASP A 64 -5.95 2.18 -20.96
N PRO A 65 -7.24 2.16 -21.36
CA PRO A 65 -7.70 1.44 -22.54
C PRO A 65 -7.16 2.02 -23.86
N LYS A 66 -6.59 3.23 -23.84
CA LYS A 66 -6.00 3.86 -25.04
C LYS A 66 -4.61 3.32 -25.35
N ARG A 67 -3.97 2.63 -24.40
CA ARG A 67 -2.65 2.04 -24.58
C ARG A 67 -2.77 0.64 -25.19
N THR A 68 -2.15 0.47 -26.35
CA THR A 68 -2.09 -0.82 -27.07
C THR A 68 -0.69 -1.42 -27.05
N ASP A 69 0.28 -0.73 -26.45
CA ASP A 69 1.70 -1.10 -26.39
C ASP A 69 2.04 -1.98 -25.17
N LEU A 70 1.12 -2.11 -24.22
CA LEU A 70 1.30 -2.91 -23.01
C LEU A 70 1.18 -4.41 -23.33
N GLY A 71 2.31 -5.10 -23.41
CA GLY A 71 2.40 -6.55 -23.70
C GLY A 71 2.55 -7.48 -22.49
N GLY A 72 2.24 -7.02 -21.26
CA GLY A 72 2.52 -7.76 -20.03
C GLY A 72 1.35 -7.81 -19.02
N SER A 73 1.63 -8.28 -17.81
CA SER A 73 0.61 -8.39 -16.74
C SER A 73 0.44 -7.05 -16.01
N ALA A 74 -0.76 -6.45 -16.14
CA ALA A 74 -1.12 -5.23 -15.41
C ALA A 74 -1.08 -5.44 -13.88
N SER A 75 -1.55 -6.58 -13.39
CA SER A 75 -1.52 -6.87 -11.95
C SER A 75 -0.10 -6.99 -11.41
N LEU A 76 0.82 -7.57 -12.18
CA LEU A 76 2.22 -7.68 -11.78
C LEU A 76 2.93 -6.32 -11.79
N ALA A 77 2.64 -5.46 -12.78
CA ALA A 77 3.19 -4.11 -12.84
C ALA A 77 2.75 -3.27 -11.63
N ILE A 78 1.45 -3.33 -11.26
CA ILE A 78 0.94 -2.67 -10.05
C ILE A 78 1.60 -3.26 -8.80
N GLY A 79 1.75 -4.59 -8.72
CA GLY A 79 2.42 -5.25 -7.60
C GLY A 79 3.87 -4.82 -7.43
N PHE A 80 4.65 -4.72 -8.51
CA PHE A 80 6.02 -4.20 -8.44
C PHE A 80 6.08 -2.73 -8.06
N SER A 81 5.13 -1.91 -8.48
CA SER A 81 5.05 -0.51 -8.05
C SER A 81 4.78 -0.37 -6.55
N VAL A 82 4.00 -1.27 -5.94
CA VAL A 82 3.85 -1.36 -4.48
C VAL A 82 5.15 -1.82 -3.80
N ALA A 83 5.93 -2.70 -4.42
CA ALA A 83 7.19 -3.20 -3.85
C ALA A 83 8.35 -2.18 -3.92
N ILE A 84 8.29 -1.23 -4.86
CA ILE A 84 9.29 -0.17 -5.03
C ILE A 84 9.08 0.96 -4.02
N GLY A 85 7.81 1.28 -3.72
CA GLY A 85 7.45 2.29 -2.71
C GLY A 85 7.66 1.77 -1.30
#